data_AF-A3IRY7-F1
#
_entry.id   AF-A3IRY7-F1
#
_cell.length_a   1.000
_cell.length_b   1.000
_cell.length_c   1.000
_cell.angle_alpha   90.00
_cell.angle_beta   90.00
_cell.angle_gamma   90.00
#
_symmetry.space_group_name_H-M   'P 1'
#
loop_
_entity.id
_entity.type
_entity.pdbx_description
1 polymer ?
#
loop_
_entity_poly.entity_id
_entity_poly.type
_entity_poly.pdbx_seq_one_letter_code
_entity_poly.pdbx_strand_id
1 'polypeptide(L)'
;MIISAALSGLNHYLSELIPGIDFLWQIINFCLSFVVISLAFGLMYRYLPDVKISWDDVKIGAIITALLFTIGKFALGLYLGRGSFGSVYGAAGSLIIILVWVYYSAQILFFGAEFTQVYAKRYGSKIVPNKHAQYIDQE
;
A
#
# COMPACT_ATOMS: atom_id res chain seq x y z
N MET A 1 -21.53 -24.72 0.53
CA MET A 1 -22.09 -25.18 1.82
C MET A 1 -21.40 -26.44 2.32
N ILE A 2 -21.45 -27.58 1.62
CA ILE A 2 -20.80 -28.83 2.09
C ILE A 2 -19.27 -28.73 2.13
N ILE A 3 -18.65 -28.14 1.10
CA ILE A 3 -17.19 -27.96 1.02
C ILE A 3 -16.69 -27.03 2.12
N SER A 4 -17.42 -25.93 2.38
CA SER A 4 -17.10 -24.98 3.44
C SER A 4 -17.24 -25.59 4.84
N ALA A 5 -18.24 -26.46 5.05
CA ALA A 5 -18.43 -27.16 6.32
C ALA A 5 -17.35 -28.23 6.56
N ALA A 6 -16.98 -29.00 5.54
CA ALA A 6 -15.89 -29.98 5.61
C ALA A 6 -14.54 -29.30 5.89
N LEU A 7 -14.28 -28.17 5.23
CA LEU A 7 -13.06 -27.40 5.42
C LEU A 7 -13.01 -26.76 6.82
N SER A 8 -14.13 -26.24 7.32
CA SER A 8 -14.22 -25.68 8.67
C SER A 8 -14.05 -26.73 9.76
N GLY A 9 -14.59 -27.94 9.57
CA GLY A 9 -14.42 -29.05 10.51
C GLY A 9 -12.99 -29.56 10.59
N LEU A 10 -12.32 -29.66 9.43
CA LEU A 10 -10.89 -30.00 9.36
C LEU A 10 -10.01 -28.94 10.02
N ASN A 11 -10.36 -27.66 9.83
CA ASN A 11 -9.66 -26.55 10.45
C ASN A 11 -9.79 -26.56 11.98
N HIS A 12 -10.95 -26.95 12.52
CA HIS A 12 -11.18 -27.04 13.95
C HIS A 12 -10.32 -28.13 14.61
N TYR A 13 -10.20 -29.29 13.96
CA TYR A 13 -9.33 -30.40 14.41
C TYR A 13 -7.84 -30.04 14.35
N LEU A 14 -7.41 -29.22 13.38
CA LEU A 14 -6.03 -28.74 13.29
C LEU A 14 -5.72 -27.65 14.33
N SER A 15 -6.70 -26.79 14.65
CA SER A 15 -6.55 -25.74 15.67
C SER A 15 -6.47 -26.27 17.11
N GLU A 16 -7.03 -27.45 17.38
CA GLU A 16 -6.93 -28.14 18.68
C GLU A 16 -5.56 -28.77 18.94
N LEU A 17 -4.82 -29.17 17.89
CA LEU A 17 -3.53 -29.87 18.01
C LEU A 17 -2.34 -28.90 18.15
N ILE A 18 -2.47 -27.66 17.69
CA ILE A 18 -1.43 -26.60 17.77
C ILE A 18 -2.09 -25.27 18.19
N PRO A 19 -2.34 -25.05 19.50
CA PRO A 19 -2.82 -23.76 19.98
C PRO A 19 -1.81 -22.66 19.62
N GLY A 20 -2.22 -21.73 18.76
CA GLY A 20 -1.40 -20.61 18.27
C GLY A 20 -1.11 -20.60 16.76
N ILE A 21 -1.49 -21.66 16.02
CA ILE A 21 -1.31 -21.70 14.55
C ILE A 21 -2.10 -20.57 13.86
N ASP A 22 -3.31 -20.25 14.34
CA ASP A 22 -4.16 -19.20 13.78
C ASP A 22 -3.51 -17.82 13.87
N PHE A 23 -2.81 -17.54 14.99
CA PHE A 23 -2.10 -16.28 15.17
C PHE A 23 -0.88 -16.17 14.24
N LEU A 24 -0.13 -17.27 14.07
CA LEU A 24 0.96 -17.34 13.10
C LEU A 24 0.46 -17.14 11.66
N TRP A 25 -0.66 -17.78 11.29
CA TRP A 25 -1.29 -17.59 9.98
C TRP A 25 -1.74 -16.14 9.76
N GLN A 26 -2.26 -15.48 10.79
CA GLN A 26 -2.64 -14.07 10.70
C GLN A 26 -1.43 -13.15 10.50
N ILE A 27 -0.35 -13.38 11.24
CA ILE A 27 0.91 -12.62 11.07
C ILE A 27 1.50 -12.85 9.68
N ILE A 28 1.55 -14.09 9.22
CA ILE A 28 2.08 -14.43 7.89
C ILE A 28 1.26 -13.74 6.80
N ASN A 29 -0.07 -13.81 6.87
CA ASN A 29 -0.94 -13.13 5.90
C ASN A 29 -0.76 -11.61 5.91
N PHE A 30 -0.66 -11.01 7.10
CA PHE A 30 -0.41 -9.58 7.24
C PHE A 30 0.94 -9.18 6.64
N CYS A 31 2.00 -9.92 6.98
CA CYS A 31 3.36 -9.67 6.50
C CYS A 31 3.46 -9.87 4.98
N LEU A 32 2.89 -10.95 4.45
CA LEU A 32 2.84 -11.22 3.01
C LEU A 32 2.09 -10.11 2.27
N SER A 33 0.91 -9.71 2.77
CA SER A 33 0.14 -8.61 2.18
C SER A 33 0.92 -7.29 2.19
N PHE A 34 1.60 -7.00 3.30
CA PHE A 34 2.43 -5.80 3.44
C PHE A 34 3.60 -5.81 2.44
N VAL A 35 4.28 -6.95 2.30
CA VAL A 35 5.37 -7.13 1.33
C VAL A 35 4.87 -6.95 -0.10
N VAL A 36 3.74 -7.56 -0.47
CA VAL A 36 3.17 -7.43 -1.82
C VAL A 36 2.81 -5.96 -2.12
N ILE A 37 2.17 -5.27 -1.18
CA ILE A 37 1.79 -3.85 -1.34
C ILE A 37 3.04 -2.97 -1.44
N SER A 38 4.03 -3.18 -0.58
CA SER A 38 5.30 -2.46 -0.62
C SER A 38 6.02 -2.68 -1.94
N LEU A 39 6.07 -3.93 -2.42
CA LEU A 39 6.66 -4.27 -3.72
C LEU A 39 5.91 -3.60 -4.88
N ALA A 40 4.58 -3.57 -4.83
CA ALA A 40 3.76 -2.91 -5.85
C ALA A 40 4.05 -1.41 -5.92
N PHE A 41 4.07 -0.70 -4.78
CA PHE A 41 4.44 0.71 -4.74
C PHE A 41 5.90 0.95 -5.14
N GLY A 42 6.83 0.10 -4.69
CA GLY A 42 8.23 0.17 -5.07
C GLY A 42 8.45 -0.02 -6.58
N LEU A 43 7.76 -0.98 -7.20
CA LEU A 43 7.76 -1.16 -8.65
C LEU A 43 7.17 0.06 -9.34
N MET A 44 6.06 0.58 -8.84
CA MET A 44 5.45 1.80 -9.37
C MET A 44 6.44 2.97 -9.32
N TYR A 45 7.12 3.22 -8.20
CA TYR A 45 8.11 4.30 -8.09
C TYR A 45 9.41 4.04 -8.85
N ARG A 46 9.73 2.80 -9.21
CA ARG A 46 10.91 2.47 -10.01
C ARG A 46 10.66 2.54 -11.51
N TYR A 47 9.49 2.09 -11.95
CA TYR A 47 9.15 1.98 -13.38
C TYR A 47 8.42 3.21 -13.91
N LEU A 48 7.75 3.99 -13.06
CA LEU A 48 7.02 5.18 -13.48
C LEU A 48 7.92 6.40 -13.81
N PRO A 49 9.04 6.68 -13.09
CA PRO A 49 9.92 7.78 -13.46
C PRO A 49 10.95 7.37 -14.52
N ASP A 50 11.15 8.23 -15.52
CA ASP A 50 12.19 8.11 -16.57
C ASP A 50 13.60 8.48 -16.05
N VAL A 51 13.87 8.14 -14.79
CA VAL A 51 15.10 8.47 -14.06
C VAL A 51 15.58 7.22 -13.32
N LYS A 52 16.87 6.91 -13.43
CA LYS A 52 17.46 5.72 -12.79
C LYS A 52 17.59 5.94 -11.28
N ILE A 53 16.60 5.47 -10.52
CA ILE A 53 16.64 5.45 -9.05
C ILE A 53 17.22 4.10 -8.57
N SER A 54 18.17 4.15 -7.62
CA SER A 54 18.75 2.94 -7.01
C SER A 54 17.70 2.19 -6.18
N TRP A 55 17.80 0.85 -6.16
CA TRP A 55 16.86 0.00 -5.40
C TRP A 55 16.82 0.32 -3.90
N ASP A 56 17.92 0.83 -3.33
CA ASP A 56 17.98 1.17 -1.91
C ASP A 56 17.16 2.43 -1.56
N ASP A 57 17.11 3.42 -2.45
CA ASP A 57 16.29 4.63 -2.25
C ASP A 57 14.78 4.30 -2.39
N VAL A 58 14.45 3.41 -3.32
CA VAL A 58 13.07 2.97 -3.56
C VAL A 58 12.53 2.12 -2.40
N LYS A 59 13.36 1.29 -1.75
CA LYS A 59 12.93 0.45 -0.62
C LYS A 59 12.37 1.30 0.53
N ILE A 60 13.01 2.42 0.85
CA ILE A 60 12.61 3.27 1.97
C ILE A 60 11.28 3.97 1.65
N GLY A 61 11.14 4.51 0.43
CA GLY A 61 9.89 5.10 -0.05
C GLY A 61 8.74 4.10 -0.10
N ALA A 62 9.00 2.87 -0.55
CA ALA A 62 8.04 1.78 -0.58
C ALA A 62 7.56 1.36 0.83
N ILE A 63 8.48 1.24 1.79
CA ILE A 63 8.15 0.90 3.18
C ILE A 63 7.27 1.99 3.82
N ILE A 64 7.64 3.27 3.66
CA ILE A 64 6.88 4.39 4.21
C ILE A 64 5.48 4.44 3.60
N THR A 65 5.39 4.26 2.27
CA THR A 65 4.10 4.25 1.56
C THR A 65 3.24 3.07 2.02
N ALA A 66 3.80 1.86 2.14
CA ALA A 66 3.07 0.69 2.60
C ALA A 66 2.57 0.85 4.05
N LEU A 67 3.35 1.52 4.90
CA LEU A 67 2.96 1.85 6.27
C LEU A 67 1.82 2.87 6.29
N LEU A 68 1.93 3.97 5.53
CA LEU A 68 0.84 4.94 5.35
C LEU A 68 -0.42 4.29 4.80
N PHE A 69 -0.29 3.42 3.80
CA PHE A 69 -1.41 2.70 3.21
C PHE A 69 -2.09 1.78 4.23
N THR A 70 -1.31 1.10 5.08
CA THR A 70 -1.85 0.25 6.14
C THR A 70 -2.62 1.06 7.19
N ILE A 71 -2.03 2.16 7.68
CA ILE A 71 -2.71 3.09 8.59
C ILE A 71 -3.96 3.67 7.94
N GLY A 72 -3.86 4.00 6.66
CA GLY A 72 -4.92 4.48 5.81
C GLY A 72 -6.14 3.61 5.77
N LYS A 73 -5.95 2.33 5.44
CA LYS A 73 -7.01 1.32 5.46
C LYS A 73 -7.72 1.24 6.81
N PHE A 74 -6.95 1.31 7.90
CA PHE A 74 -7.50 1.27 9.24
C PHE A 74 -8.27 2.56 9.60
N ALA A 75 -7.70 3.73 9.27
CA ALA A 75 -8.34 5.02 9.48
C ALA A 75 -9.64 5.16 8.69
N LEU A 76 -9.64 4.74 7.42
CA LEU A 76 -10.84 4.67 6.57
C LEU A 76 -11.88 3.70 7.15
N GLY A 77 -11.45 2.52 7.61
CA GLY A 77 -12.33 1.55 8.26
C GLY A 77 -12.99 2.11 9.52
N LEU A 78 -12.23 2.83 10.35
CA LEU A 78 -12.77 3.50 11.54
C LEU A 78 -13.68 4.68 11.18
N TYR A 79 -13.29 5.49 10.19
CA TYR A 79 -14.07 6.64 9.76
C TYR A 79 -15.42 6.18 9.21
N LEU A 80 -15.40 5.32 8.20
CA LEU A 80 -16.59 4.79 7.54
C LEU A 80 -17.43 3.88 8.46
N GLY A 81 -16.79 3.17 9.40
CA GLY A 81 -17.46 2.26 10.33
C GLY A 81 -18.11 2.95 11.54
N ARG A 82 -17.66 4.15 11.93
CA ARG A 82 -18.22 4.88 13.08
C ARG A 82 -19.29 5.91 12.71
N GLY A 83 -19.33 6.37 11.46
CA GLY A 83 -20.27 7.40 11.03
C GLY A 83 -21.50 6.83 10.36
N SER A 84 -22.65 7.49 10.55
CA SER A 84 -23.87 7.22 9.81
C SER A 84 -23.77 7.70 8.34
N PHE A 85 -22.67 7.38 7.65
CA PHE A 85 -22.43 7.71 6.24
C PHE A 85 -23.58 7.25 5.34
N GLY A 86 -24.16 6.09 5.66
CA GLY A 86 -25.36 5.58 4.99
C GLY A 86 -26.61 6.44 5.23
N SER A 87 -26.71 7.18 6.34
CA SER A 87 -27.84 8.08 6.62
C SER A 87 -27.68 9.49 6.05
N VAL A 88 -26.45 10.02 6.02
CA VAL A 88 -26.17 11.38 5.50
C VAL A 88 -26.23 11.39 3.97
N TYR A 89 -25.74 10.32 3.34
CA TYR A 89 -25.62 10.23 1.88
C TYR A 89 -26.57 9.22 1.23
N GLY A 90 -27.36 8.48 2.03
CA GLY A 90 -28.38 7.56 1.54
C GLY A 90 -27.87 6.58 0.49
N ALA A 91 -28.59 6.45 -0.62
CA ALA A 91 -28.23 5.59 -1.74
C ALA A 91 -26.89 5.95 -2.42
N ALA A 92 -26.40 7.19 -2.27
CA ALA A 92 -25.12 7.64 -2.83
C ALA A 92 -23.90 7.31 -1.94
N GLY A 93 -24.11 6.71 -0.77
CA GLY A 93 -23.04 6.40 0.19
C GLY A 93 -21.93 5.50 -0.40
N SER A 94 -22.27 4.54 -1.26
CA SER A 94 -21.30 3.65 -1.90
C SER A 94 -20.33 4.38 -2.82
N LEU A 95 -20.83 5.34 -3.61
CA LEU A 95 -20.01 6.17 -4.50
C LEU A 95 -19.04 7.02 -3.69
N ILE A 96 -19.52 7.64 -2.62
CA ILE A 96 -18.69 8.49 -1.75
C ILE A 96 -17.60 7.67 -1.06
N ILE A 97 -17.92 6.47 -0.57
CA ILE A 97 -16.94 5.55 0.01
C ILE A 97 -15.81 5.25 -0.99
N ILE A 98 -16.16 4.92 -2.23
CA ILE A 98 -15.18 4.68 -3.29
C ILE A 98 -14.37 5.95 -3.57
N LEU A 99 -15.01 7.11 -3.62
CA LEU A 99 -14.36 8.37 -3.94
C LEU A 99 -13.35 8.78 -2.86
N VAL A 100 -13.71 8.66 -1.58
CA VAL A 100 -12.80 8.90 -0.46
C VAL A 100 -11.66 7.87 -0.47
N TRP A 101 -11.96 6.60 -0.74
CA TRP A 101 -10.95 5.55 -0.83
C TRP A 101 -9.91 5.82 -1.92
N VAL A 102 -10.37 6.16 -3.13
CA VAL A 102 -9.51 6.47 -4.27
C VAL A 102 -8.72 7.75 -4.01
N TYR A 103 -9.38 8.81 -3.51
CA TYR A 103 -8.73 10.08 -3.16
C TYR A 103 -7.60 9.86 -2.16
N TYR A 104 -7.87 9.12 -1.09
CA TYR A 104 -6.90 8.83 -0.06
C TYR A 104 -5.74 7.96 -0.57
N SER A 105 -6.04 6.96 -1.40
CA SER A 105 -5.02 6.12 -2.05
C SER A 105 -4.10 6.94 -2.95
N ALA A 106 -4.67 7.87 -3.74
CA ALA A 106 -3.90 8.76 -4.59
C ALA A 106 -3.01 9.72 -3.77
N GLN A 107 -3.52 10.28 -2.68
CA GLN A 107 -2.74 11.14 -1.77
C GLN A 107 -1.51 10.43 -1.21
N ILE A 108 -1.65 9.20 -0.71
CA ILE A 108 -0.52 8.40 -0.22
C ILE A 108 0.50 8.13 -1.33
N LEU A 109 0.01 7.82 -2.51
CA LEU A 109 0.82 7.42 -3.66
C LEU A 109 1.63 8.62 -4.18
N PHE A 110 1.03 9.81 -4.26
CA PHE A 110 1.77 11.04 -4.57
C PHE A 110 2.77 11.41 -3.47
N PHE A 111 2.36 11.33 -2.20
CA PHE A 111 3.24 11.61 -1.07
C PHE A 111 4.46 10.69 -1.04
N GLY A 112 4.26 9.39 -1.28
CA GLY A 112 5.34 8.41 -1.32
C GLY A 112 6.28 8.60 -2.51
N ALA A 113 5.74 9.00 -3.67
CA ALA A 113 6.56 9.34 -4.84
C ALA A 113 7.44 10.58 -4.59
N GLU A 114 6.85 11.65 -4.06
CA GLU A 114 7.59 12.89 -3.73
C GLU A 114 8.62 12.65 -2.62
N PHE A 115 8.27 11.86 -1.59
CA PHE A 115 9.20 11.43 -0.57
C PHE A 115 10.39 10.66 -1.16
N THR A 116 10.12 9.70 -2.05
CA THR A 116 11.17 8.92 -2.73
C THR A 116 12.08 9.81 -3.56
N GLN A 117 11.51 10.79 -4.27
CA GLN A 117 12.27 11.77 -5.06
C GLN A 117 13.16 12.64 -4.18
N VAL A 118 12.63 13.20 -3.10
CA VAL A 118 13.38 14.04 -2.16
C VAL A 118 14.47 13.23 -1.45
N TYR A 119 14.15 12.00 -1.05
CA TYR A 119 15.10 11.09 -0.42
C TYR A 119 16.26 10.75 -1.38
N ALA A 120 15.95 10.38 -2.62
CA ALA A 120 16.95 10.12 -3.66
C ALA A 120 17.80 11.37 -3.98
N LYS A 121 17.19 12.57 -3.98
CA LYS A 121 17.91 13.84 -4.23
C LYS A 121 18.84 14.25 -3.08
N ARG A 122 18.47 13.95 -1.82
CA ARG A 122 19.16 14.42 -0.61
C ARG A 122 20.16 13.41 -0.04
N TYR A 123 19.86 12.12 -0.13
CA TYR A 123 20.64 11.02 0.46
C TYR A 123 21.08 9.96 -0.56
N GLY A 124 20.40 9.88 -1.71
CA GLY A 124 20.68 8.90 -2.76
C GLY A 124 21.75 9.30 -3.77
N SER A 125 21.98 8.42 -4.74
CA SER A 125 22.90 8.66 -5.86
C SER A 125 22.39 9.85 -6.67
N LYS A 126 23.15 10.96 -6.68
CA LYS A 126 22.90 12.16 -7.50
C LYS A 126 22.19 11.76 -8.78
N ILE A 127 20.98 12.28 -9.01
CA ILE A 127 20.18 12.05 -10.22
C ILE A 127 21.10 12.18 -11.44
N VAL A 128 21.57 11.06 -11.97
CA VAL A 128 22.49 11.07 -13.12
C VAL A 128 21.59 11.16 -14.34
N PRO A 129 21.63 12.25 -15.11
CA PRO A 129 20.83 12.37 -16.32
C PRO A 129 21.18 11.21 -17.26
N ASN A 130 20.17 10.64 -17.91
CA ASN A 130 20.40 9.65 -18.97
C ASN A 130 21.23 10.31 -20.08
N LYS A 131 22.04 9.54 -20.81
CA LYS A 131 23.06 10.00 -21.80
C LYS A 131 22.54 10.95 -22.91
N HIS A 132 21.23 11.19 -22.99
CA HIS A 132 20.54 12.03 -23.98
C HIS A 132 19.92 13.31 -23.40
N ALA A 133 20.15 13.64 -22.12
CA ALA A 133 19.69 14.90 -21.54
C ALA A 133 20.60 16.05 -22.01
N GLN A 134 20.18 16.77 -23.03
CA GLN A 134 20.77 18.05 -23.41
C GLN A 134 20.22 19.14 -22.49
N TYR A 135 21.13 19.95 -21.92
CA TYR A 135 20.73 21.18 -21.25
C TYR A 135 20.09 22.10 -22.30
N ILE A 136 18.84 22.51 -22.07
CA ILE A 136 18.24 23.60 -22.83
C ILE A 136 18.89 24.86 -22.28
N ASP A 137 19.95 25.30 -22.96
CA ASP A 137 20.49 26.64 -22.80
C ASP A 137 19.36 27.60 -23.18
N GLN A 138 18.84 28.32 -22.19
CA GLN A 138 17.97 29.45 -22.44
C GLN A 138 18.86 30.60 -22.92
N GLU A 139 18.82 30.88 -24.23
CA GLU A 139 19.21 32.18 -24.79
C GLU A 139 18.26 33.29 -24.33
#